data_AF-A0A1T5DKF3-F1
#
_entry.id   AF-A0A1T5DKF3-F1
#
_cell.length_a   1.000
_cell.length_b   1.000
_cell.length_c   1.000
_cell.angle_alpha   90.00
_cell.angle_beta   90.00
_cell.angle_gamma   90.00
#
_symmetry.space_group_name_H-M   'P 1'
#
loop_
_entity.id
_entity.type
_entity.pdbx_description
1 polymer ?
#
loop_
_entity_poly.entity_id
_entity_poly.type
_entity_poly.pdbx_seq_one_letter_code
_entity_poly.pdbx_strand_id
1 'polypeptide(L)'
;MATSQYDQFLQEATTRDPASDHALGRDCLYGLYTSWCFLSQTAPRPEDAFWAAMKEKQVHPKRNGLRMKGPAAADYILASYPGLV
;
A
#
# COMPACT_ATOMS: atom_id res chain seq x y z
N MET A 1 21.55 0.21 -5.34
CA MET A 1 20.40 -0.60 -5.82
C MET A 1 19.23 0.35 -5.93
N ALA A 2 18.64 0.54 -7.12
CA ALA A 2 17.51 1.45 -7.27
C ALA A 2 16.28 0.82 -6.61
N THR A 3 15.99 1.21 -5.37
CA THR A 3 14.71 0.90 -4.73
C THR A 3 13.62 1.56 -5.55
N SER A 4 12.85 0.77 -6.31
CA SER A 4 11.69 1.29 -7.02
C SER A 4 10.72 1.93 -6.03
N GLN A 5 9.91 2.91 -6.47
CA GLN A 5 8.85 3.50 -5.64
C GLN A 5 7.97 2.45 -4.94
N TYR A 6 7.75 1.30 -5.58
CA TYR A 6 7.01 0.17 -5.01
C TYR A 6 7.73 -0.50 -3.84
N ASP A 7 9.06 -0.57 -3.87
CA ASP A 7 9.85 -1.14 -2.79
C ASP A 7 9.85 -0.23 -1.56
N GLN A 8 10.02 1.08 -1.79
CA GLN A 8 9.90 2.09 -0.73
C GLN A 8 8.50 2.09 -0.13
N PHE A 9 7.47 2.09 -0.98
CA PHE A 9 6.08 1.92 -0.55
C PHE A 9 5.90 0.67 0.32
N LEU A 10 6.39 -0.49 -0.12
CA LEU A 10 6.24 -1.72 0.63
C LEU A 10 7.00 -1.70 1.96
N GLN A 11 8.11 -0.95 2.05
CA GLN A 11 8.91 -0.84 3.27
C GLN A 11 8.37 0.19 4.26
N GLU A 12 7.82 1.31 3.76
CA GLU A 12 7.34 2.42 4.57
C GLU A 12 5.86 2.29 4.94
N ALA A 13 5.02 1.95 3.97
CA ALA A 13 3.57 1.91 4.12
C ALA A 13 3.03 0.50 4.43
N THR A 14 3.80 -0.55 4.15
CA THR A 14 3.41 -1.92 4.49
C THR A 14 4.42 -2.62 5.39
N THR A 15 3.99 -3.66 6.08
CA THR A 15 4.88 -4.56 6.80
C THR A 15 4.45 -5.99 6.54
N ARG A 16 5.42 -6.89 6.39
CA ARG A 16 5.15 -8.33 6.30
C ARG A 16 4.84 -8.85 7.71
N ASP A 17 3.63 -9.35 7.88
CA ASP A 17 3.16 -9.99 9.10
C ASP A 17 2.65 -11.40 8.74
N PRO A 18 3.54 -12.41 8.70
CA PRO A 18 3.16 -13.77 8.31
C PRO A 18 2.21 -14.44 9.31
N ALA A 19 2.04 -13.86 10.50
CA ALA A 19 1.09 -14.32 11.52
C ALA A 19 -0.33 -13.76 11.31
N SER A 20 -0.51 -12.75 10.46
CA SER A 20 -1.84 -12.23 10.12
C SER A 20 -2.49 -13.07 9.03
N ASP A 21 -3.64 -13.65 9.36
CA ASP A 21 -4.52 -14.29 8.37
C ASP A 21 -5.23 -13.25 7.47
N HIS A 22 -5.22 -11.98 7.88
CA HIS A 22 -5.80 -10.88 7.10
C HIS A 22 -4.86 -10.38 6.01
N ALA A 23 -5.29 -10.51 4.75
CA ALA A 23 -4.63 -9.89 3.60
C ALA A 23 -5.19 -8.48 3.35
N LEU A 24 -4.31 -7.56 2.93
CA LEU A 24 -4.75 -6.27 2.40
C LEU A 24 -5.48 -6.49 1.07
N GLY A 25 -6.76 -6.12 1.04
CA GLY A 25 -7.58 -6.13 -0.16
C GLY A 25 -7.02 -5.21 -1.25
N ARG A 26 -7.45 -5.46 -2.50
CA ARG A 26 -6.94 -4.72 -3.66
C ARG A 26 -7.15 -3.20 -3.53
N ASP A 27 -8.36 -2.81 -3.17
CA ASP A 27 -8.76 -1.41 -3.02
C ASP A 27 -7.96 -0.72 -1.90
N CYS A 28 -7.88 -1.35 -0.72
CA CYS A 28 -7.08 -0.84 0.41
C CYS A 28 -5.59 -0.66 0.06
N LEU A 29 -5.00 -1.59 -0.69
CA LEU A 29 -3.60 -1.51 -1.11
C LEU A 29 -3.35 -0.32 -2.06
N TYR A 30 -4.26 -0.12 -3.02
CA TYR A 30 -4.15 0.98 -3.96
C TYR A 30 -4.43 2.34 -3.29
N GLY A 31 -5.41 2.40 -2.40
CA GLY A 31 -5.68 3.59 -1.60
C GLY A 31 -4.49 3.98 -0.71
N LEU A 32 -3.91 3.01 0.00
CA LEU A 32 -2.68 3.22 0.78
C LEU A 32 -1.51 3.71 -0.07
N TYR A 33 -1.34 3.14 -1.26
CA TYR A 33 -0.33 3.56 -2.21
C TYR A 33 -0.54 5.00 -2.67
N THR A 34 -1.78 5.41 -2.88
CA THR A 34 -2.14 6.79 -3.25
C THR A 34 -1.78 7.77 -2.12
N SER A 35 -2.15 7.46 -0.88
CA SER A 35 -1.76 8.23 0.31
C SER A 35 -0.24 8.30 0.49
N TRP A 36 0.47 7.18 0.32
CA TRP A 36 1.93 7.18 0.38
C TRP A 36 2.56 8.02 -0.75
N CYS A 37 2.02 7.95 -1.97
CA CYS A 37 2.47 8.80 -3.08
C CYS A 37 2.31 10.29 -2.78
N PHE A 38 1.22 10.69 -2.14
CA PHE A 38 1.01 12.07 -1.71
C PHE A 38 2.07 12.52 -0.69
N LEU A 39 2.35 11.69 0.32
CA LEU A 39 3.37 11.96 1.34
C LEU A 39 4.80 11.98 0.78
N SER A 40 5.12 11.04 -0.09
CA SER A 40 6.43 10.89 -0.72
C SER A 40 6.60 11.77 -1.97
N GLN A 41 5.67 12.70 -2.21
CA GLN A 41 5.63 13.61 -3.38
C GLN A 41 5.86 12.90 -4.72
N THR A 42 5.36 11.67 -4.83
CA THR A 42 5.53 10.80 -5.98
C THR A 42 4.22 10.73 -6.77
N ALA A 43 4.30 10.70 -8.10
CA ALA A 43 3.09 10.56 -8.92
C ALA A 43 2.51 9.13 -8.80
N PRO A 44 1.24 8.96 -8.39
CA PRO A 44 0.62 7.64 -8.36
C PRO A 44 0.48 7.09 -9.77
N ARG A 45 0.87 5.83 -9.94
CA ARG A 45 0.67 5.07 -11.18
C ARG A 45 -0.74 4.50 -11.25
N PRO A 46 -1.28 4.26 -12.45
CA PRO A 46 -2.58 3.60 -12.59
C PRO A 46 -2.57 2.22 -11.93
N GLU A 47 -3.73 1.83 -11.41
CA GLU A 47 -3.92 0.60 -10.65
C GLU A 47 -3.37 -0.64 -11.39
N ASP A 48 -3.61 -0.77 -12.70
CA ASP A 48 -3.09 -1.89 -13.50
C ASP A 48 -1.56 -1.98 -13.48
N ALA A 49 -0.86 -0.84 -13.62
CA ALA A 49 0.60 -0.80 -13.61
C ALA A 49 1.15 -1.11 -12.21
N PHE A 50 0.45 -0.65 -11.17
CA PHE A 50 0.77 -0.97 -9.79
C PHE A 50 0.63 -2.47 -9.52
N TRP A 51 -0.48 -3.10 -9.93
CA TRP A 51 -0.68 -4.54 -9.73
C TRP A 51 0.26 -5.40 -10.56
N ALA A 52 0.62 -4.97 -11.78
CA ALA A 52 1.64 -5.63 -12.56
C ALA A 52 2.97 -5.70 -11.78
N ALA A 53 3.43 -4.56 -11.24
CA ALA A 53 4.64 -4.51 -10.43
C ALA A 53 4.53 -5.29 -9.11
N MET A 54 3.37 -5.25 -8.45
CA MET A 54 3.12 -6.03 -7.23
C MET A 54 3.14 -7.53 -7.49
N LYS A 55 2.61 -7.98 -8.62
CA LYS A 55 2.64 -9.39 -9.06
C LYS A 55 4.08 -9.85 -9.32
N GLU A 56 4.91 -9.02 -9.96
CA GLU A 56 6.34 -9.30 -10.12
C GLU A 56 7.06 -9.44 -8.77
N LYS A 57 6.61 -8.68 -7.76
CA LYS A 57 7.08 -8.75 -6.37
C LYS A 57 6.39 -9.82 -5.52
N GLN A 58 5.59 -10.70 -6.12
CA GLN A 58 4.85 -11.78 -5.46
C GLN A 58 3.85 -11.31 -4.38
N VAL A 59 3.37 -10.06 -4.48
CA VAL A 59 2.35 -9.50 -3.59
C VAL A 59 0.96 -9.82 -4.15
N HIS A 60 0.23 -10.72 -3.47
CA HIS A 60 -1.11 -11.14 -3.88
C HIS A 60 -2.21 -10.49 -3.01
N PRO A 61 -3.24 -9.86 -3.60
CA PRO A 61 -4.31 -9.18 -2.85
C PRO A 61 -5.11 -10.11 -1.93
N LYS A 62 -5.12 -11.42 -2.22
CA LYS A 62 -5.80 -12.42 -1.39
C LYS A 62 -4.92 -13.07 -0.33
N ARG A 63 -3.59 -12.97 -0.46
CA ARG A 63 -2.64 -13.67 0.41
C ARG A 63 -1.26 -13.00 0.35
N ASN A 64 -1.19 -11.76 0.84
CA ASN A 64 0.06 -11.01 0.90
C ASN A 64 0.68 -11.04 2.31
N GLY A 65 -0.10 -11.36 3.35
CA GLY A 65 0.34 -11.23 4.74
C GLY A 65 0.86 -9.82 5.03
N LEU A 66 0.38 -8.82 4.29
CA LEU A 66 0.80 -7.44 4.43
C LEU A 66 -0.17 -6.73 5.34
N ARG A 67 0.38 -5.95 6.26
CA ARG A 67 -0.37 -5.00 7.06
C ARG A 67 -0.03 -3.58 6.67
N MET A 68 -1.04 -2.73 6.77
CA MET A 68 -0.90 -1.28 6.74
C MET A 68 -0.05 -0.82 7.91
N LYS A 69 0.96 0.00 7.64
CA LYS A 69 1.83 0.59 8.65
C LYS A 69 2.20 2.02 8.26
N GLY A 70 2.54 2.82 9.26
CA GLY A 70 3.19 4.11 9.05
C GLY A 70 2.22 5.24 8.73
N PRO A 71 2.76 6.41 8.35
CA PRO A 71 1.98 7.63 8.17
C PRO A 71 0.97 7.52 7.02
N ALA A 72 1.31 6.78 5.95
CA ALA A 72 0.39 6.53 4.85
C ALA A 72 -0.85 5.73 5.28
N ALA A 73 -0.72 4.81 6.24
CA ALA A 73 -1.86 4.07 6.77
C ALA A 73 -2.81 4.97 7.57
N ALA A 74 -2.25 5.86 8.39
CA ALA A 74 -3.04 6.86 9.11
C ALA A 74 -3.75 7.81 8.16
N ASP A 75 -3.04 8.29 7.13
CA ASP A 75 -3.59 9.16 6.08
C ASP A 75 -4.72 8.46 5.31
N TYR A 76 -4.53 7.20 4.92
CA TYR A 76 -5.57 6.41 4.27
C TYR A 76 -6.82 6.23 5.15
N ILE A 77 -6.65 5.95 6.44
CA ILE A 77 -7.77 5.84 7.38
C ILE A 77 -8.52 7.17 7.48
N LEU A 78 -7.80 8.30 7.57
CA LEU A 78 -8.38 9.65 7.59
C LEU A 78 -9.11 9.98 6.27
N ALA A 79 -8.51 9.65 5.13
CA ALA A 79 -9.08 9.89 3.81
C ALA A 79 -10.31 9.01 3.53
N SER A 80 -10.30 7.77 4.00
CA SER A 80 -11.41 6.82 3.83
C SER A 80 -12.55 7.04 4.83
N TYR A 81 -12.32 7.76 5.94
CA TYR A 81 -13.34 8.15 6.91
C TYR A 81 -13.44 9.69 7.02
N PRO A 82 -13.99 10.39 6.01
CA PRO A 82 -14.11 11.85 6.05
C PRO A 82 -15.22 12.36 6.98
N GLY A 83 -15.77 11.53 7.89
CA GLY A 83 -17.07 11.78 8.54
C GLY A 83 -17.18 11.54 10.04
N LEU A 84 -16.08 11.53 10.80
CA LEU A 84 -16.17 11.56 12.27
C LEU A 84 -16.03 13.02 12.77
N VAL A 85 -17.04 13.83 12.50
CA VAL A 85 -17.29 15.14 13.12
C VAL A 85 -18.73 15.22 13.58
#